data_AF-A0A7J9WR50-F1
#
_entry.id   AF-A0A7J9WR50-F1
#
_cell.length_a   1.000
_cell.length_b   1.000
_cell.length_c   1.000
_cell.angle_alpha   90.00
_cell.angle_beta   90.00
_cell.angle_gamma   90.00
#
_symmetry.space_group_name_H-M   'P 1'
#
loop_
_entity.id
_entity.type
_entity.pdbx_description
1 polymer ?
#
loop_
_entity_poly.entity_id
_entity_poly.type
_entity_poly.pdbx_seq_one_letter_code
_entity_poly.pdbx_strand_id
1 'polypeptide(L)'
;MASPTTTARPEDVIRRIGDTNEKALAYVLDPDPQLSRLSRKAREAIIADLPPVTAGALLGPAALARHFVASAASGRYRDLFPLWELFRLRPDDCRPILAERQRALEKARVALRTAVRLGISGHAERVAEDVAHAQGLIWQWLREAVISALPQVGQRPAIASALLQREPGLDVPLPAEPDERWLAEAAAARQARPLAAPVEALLAANAHRLPATIHTLSLAFEHYPDRLPELVSRIDLSSPSVGALMAWARDHGVGDRVVEQVRESVEQAAGLSRAQGAATWYQWQQRGVKVQLPASLRASNLDGLDASRPETATLAAVLIADGAPLDMQGTVNDLATRNRQLAEKAYEAFVCAGLDVSLPATLESNPLVKEGTRCSYCQSWTYVRAGHERRCPRRPPAPVGTTPQPQPEPATPEPQPEPAAAEAASPEPATPEPQPEPAAAEAAEGEGRSAGQEQ
;
A
#
# COMPACT_ATOMS: atom_id res chain seq x y z
N MET A 1 -58.36 -9.56 34.16
CA MET A 1 -57.66 -10.14 32.99
C MET A 1 -56.19 -9.75 33.10
N ALA A 2 -55.29 -10.73 33.26
CA ALA A 2 -53.86 -10.47 33.40
C ALA A 2 -53.29 -10.05 32.04
N SER A 3 -52.61 -8.91 31.99
CA SER A 3 -51.85 -8.50 30.80
C SER A 3 -50.75 -9.54 30.56
N PRO A 4 -50.51 -9.97 29.31
CA PRO A 4 -49.45 -10.93 29.03
C PRO A 4 -48.12 -10.34 29.49
N THR A 5 -47.46 -11.02 30.42
CA THR A 5 -46.09 -10.72 30.85
C THR A 5 -45.22 -10.73 29.61
N THR A 6 -44.84 -9.55 29.13
CA THR A 6 -43.95 -9.39 27.98
C THR A 6 -42.57 -9.91 28.38
N THR A 7 -42.32 -11.20 28.13
CA THR A 7 -41.01 -11.82 28.33
C THR A 7 -40.14 -11.49 27.12
N ALA A 8 -39.39 -10.40 27.21
CA ALA A 8 -38.35 -10.08 26.22
C ALA A 8 -37.18 -11.07 26.36
N ARG A 9 -36.73 -11.66 25.25
CA ARG A 9 -35.54 -12.54 25.24
C ARG A 9 -34.26 -11.70 25.13
N PRO A 10 -33.10 -12.15 25.67
CA PRO A 10 -31.84 -11.40 25.57
C PRO A 10 -31.47 -11.01 24.14
N GLU A 11 -31.64 -11.92 23.18
CA GLU A 11 -31.39 -11.68 21.75
C GLU A 11 -32.23 -10.53 21.18
N ASP A 12 -33.51 -10.43 21.58
CA ASP A 12 -34.41 -9.37 21.13
C ASP A 12 -33.99 -8.00 21.69
N VAL A 13 -33.46 -7.99 22.92
CA VAL A 13 -32.92 -6.78 23.55
C VAL A 13 -31.63 -6.34 22.87
N ILE A 14 -30.70 -7.26 22.61
CA ILE A 14 -29.45 -6.96 21.90
C ILE A 14 -29.76 -6.44 20.49
N ARG A 15 -30.70 -7.04 19.76
CA ARG A 15 -31.06 -6.58 18.42
C ARG A 15 -31.63 -5.15 18.41
N ARG A 16 -32.37 -4.75 19.45
CA ARG A 16 -33.02 -3.43 19.54
C ARG A 16 -32.11 -2.34 20.09
N ILE A 17 -31.31 -2.65 21.11
CA ILE A 17 -30.41 -1.69 21.74
C ILE A 17 -29.05 -1.66 21.03
N GLY A 18 -28.57 -2.81 20.55
CA GLY A 18 -27.21 -2.99 20.06
C GLY A 18 -26.21 -3.36 21.17
N ASP A 19 -24.99 -3.59 20.73
CA ASP A 19 -23.83 -4.07 21.48
C ASP A 19 -22.64 -3.09 21.45
N THR A 20 -22.82 -1.90 20.86
CA THR A 20 -21.81 -0.82 20.81
C THR A 20 -22.24 0.37 21.67
N ASN A 21 -21.27 1.19 22.07
CA ASN A 21 -21.50 2.38 22.89
C ASN A 21 -22.41 3.39 22.20
N GLU A 22 -22.26 3.58 20.89
CA GLU A 22 -23.05 4.52 20.09
C GLU A 22 -24.52 4.09 20.04
N LYS A 23 -24.77 2.80 19.80
CA LYS A 23 -26.14 2.26 19.77
C LYS A 23 -26.80 2.29 21.16
N ALA A 24 -26.04 1.93 22.19
CA ALA A 24 -26.49 2.00 23.58
C ALA A 24 -26.82 3.43 24.02
N LEU A 25 -26.00 4.41 23.64
CA LEU A 25 -26.28 5.82 23.88
C LEU A 25 -27.53 6.27 23.12
N ALA A 26 -27.64 5.95 21.83
CA ALA A 26 -28.81 6.29 21.01
C ALA A 26 -30.11 5.75 21.62
N TYR A 27 -30.12 4.50 22.08
CA TYR A 27 -31.27 3.90 22.76
C TYR A 27 -31.64 4.64 24.05
N VAL A 28 -30.67 5.07 24.87
CA VAL A 28 -30.99 5.80 26.11
C VAL A 28 -31.59 7.18 25.83
N LEU A 29 -31.24 7.78 24.69
CA LEU A 29 -31.79 9.08 24.26
C LEU A 29 -33.21 8.94 23.70
N ASP A 30 -33.47 7.87 22.95
CA ASP A 30 -34.79 7.53 22.40
C ASP A 30 -35.14 6.06 22.67
N PRO A 31 -35.65 5.74 23.88
CA PRO A 31 -35.85 4.37 24.30
C PRO A 31 -37.10 3.75 23.68
N ASP A 32 -36.94 2.52 23.18
CA ASP A 32 -38.06 1.73 22.66
C ASP A 32 -39.15 1.56 23.73
N PRO A 33 -40.41 1.95 23.46
CA PRO A 33 -41.54 1.78 24.38
C PRO A 33 -41.74 0.33 24.84
N GLN A 34 -41.40 -0.66 24.02
CA GLN A 34 -41.56 -2.09 24.35
C GLN A 34 -40.57 -2.54 25.42
N LEU A 35 -39.34 -2.01 25.40
CA LEU A 35 -38.29 -2.36 26.35
C LEU A 35 -38.34 -1.49 27.61
N SER A 36 -38.65 -0.19 27.48
CA SER A 36 -38.74 0.73 28.61
C SER A 36 -39.89 0.40 29.58
N ARG A 37 -40.97 -0.22 29.08
CA ARG A 37 -42.13 -0.67 29.87
C ARG A 37 -41.92 -2.01 30.59
N LEU A 38 -40.80 -2.69 30.37
CA LEU A 38 -40.50 -3.93 31.08
C LEU A 38 -40.49 -3.71 32.59
N SER A 39 -41.12 -4.62 33.33
CA SER A 39 -41.08 -4.59 34.80
C SER A 39 -39.63 -4.69 35.29
N ARG A 40 -39.35 -4.15 36.47
CA ARG A 40 -38.03 -4.25 37.11
C ARG A 40 -37.56 -5.71 37.21
N LYS A 41 -38.45 -6.62 37.63
CA LYS A 41 -38.17 -8.06 37.73
C LYS A 41 -37.83 -8.69 36.38
N ALA A 42 -38.51 -8.28 35.30
CA ALA A 42 -38.22 -8.76 33.95
C ALA A 42 -36.86 -8.27 33.44
N ARG A 43 -36.49 -7.01 33.76
CA ARG A 43 -35.15 -6.48 33.45
C ARG A 43 -34.06 -7.21 34.24
N GLU A 44 -34.22 -7.36 35.55
CA GLU A 44 -33.28 -8.08 36.42
C GLU A 44 -33.04 -9.53 35.98
N ALA A 45 -34.09 -10.21 35.49
CA ALA A 45 -33.99 -11.60 35.04
C ALA A 45 -33.14 -11.80 33.77
N ILE A 46 -32.99 -10.77 32.93
CA ILE A 46 -32.27 -10.88 31.64
C ILE A 46 -30.91 -10.17 31.64
N ILE A 47 -30.63 -9.29 32.61
CA ILE A 47 -29.41 -8.46 32.63
C ILE A 47 -28.12 -9.29 32.65
N ALA A 48 -28.11 -10.44 33.33
CA ALA A 48 -26.94 -11.29 33.41
C ALA A 48 -26.52 -11.89 32.05
N ASP A 49 -27.48 -12.03 31.14
CA ASP A 49 -27.29 -12.62 29.81
C ASP A 49 -27.04 -11.57 28.71
N LEU A 50 -26.98 -10.28 29.08
CA LEU A 50 -26.76 -9.18 28.15
C LEU A 50 -25.31 -8.70 28.19
N PRO A 51 -24.75 -8.22 27.05
CA PRO A 51 -23.50 -7.48 27.07
C PRO A 51 -23.57 -6.30 28.06
N PRO A 52 -22.49 -5.99 28.80
CA PRO A 52 -22.53 -4.98 29.86
C PRO A 52 -23.01 -3.60 29.42
N VAL A 53 -22.69 -3.18 28.19
CA VAL A 53 -23.14 -1.90 27.63
C VAL A 53 -24.64 -1.91 27.33
N THR A 54 -25.15 -3.01 26.77
CA THR A 54 -26.57 -3.24 26.49
C THR A 54 -27.39 -3.30 27.77
N ALA A 55 -26.89 -4.01 28.80
CA ALA A 55 -27.50 -4.05 30.12
C ALA A 55 -27.54 -2.64 30.76
N GLY A 56 -26.45 -1.88 30.65
CA GLY A 56 -26.39 -0.49 31.10
C GLY A 56 -27.44 0.40 30.44
N ALA A 57 -27.61 0.29 29.12
CA ALA A 57 -28.60 1.04 28.36
C ALA A 57 -30.05 0.65 28.73
N LEU A 58 -30.34 -0.65 28.87
CA LEU A 58 -31.66 -1.15 29.28
C LEU A 58 -32.07 -0.63 30.68
N LEU A 59 -31.09 -0.49 31.58
CA LEU A 59 -31.27 0.04 32.94
C LEU A 59 -31.37 1.57 33.00
N GLY A 60 -31.04 2.27 31.91
CA GLY A 60 -31.20 3.71 31.78
C GLY A 60 -29.92 4.54 32.00
N PRO A 61 -30.03 5.88 31.94
CA PRO A 61 -28.88 6.78 31.85
C PRO A 61 -27.86 6.62 32.99
N ALA A 62 -28.31 6.49 34.24
CA ALA A 62 -27.42 6.33 35.40
C ALA A 62 -26.63 5.01 35.36
N ALA A 63 -27.21 3.93 34.84
CA ALA A 63 -26.52 2.65 34.71
C ALA A 63 -25.54 2.66 33.54
N LEU A 64 -25.91 3.27 32.41
CA LEU A 64 -25.01 3.45 31.28
C LEU A 64 -23.82 4.35 31.63
N ALA A 65 -24.04 5.44 32.40
CA ALA A 65 -22.96 6.27 32.92
C ALA A 65 -21.99 5.48 33.83
N ARG A 66 -22.53 4.62 34.72
CA ARG A 66 -21.70 3.73 35.54
C ARG A 66 -20.85 2.79 34.68
N HIS A 67 -21.41 2.26 33.61
CA HIS A 67 -20.71 1.41 32.67
C HIS A 67 -19.55 2.16 31.99
N PHE A 68 -19.82 3.32 31.38
CA PHE A 68 -18.77 4.09 30.69
C PHE A 68 -17.64 4.51 31.63
N VAL A 69 -17.95 4.94 32.86
CA VAL A 69 -16.92 5.29 33.85
C VAL A 69 -16.06 4.08 34.22
N ALA A 70 -16.68 2.92 34.46
CA ALA A 70 -15.95 1.69 34.80
C ALA A 70 -15.08 1.21 33.63
N SER A 71 -15.62 1.25 32.42
CA SER A 71 -14.96 0.82 31.19
C SER A 71 -13.80 1.73 30.80
N ALA A 72 -13.96 3.04 30.95
CA ALA A 72 -12.87 3.99 30.78
C ALA A 72 -11.76 3.79 31.82
N ALA A 73 -12.13 3.53 33.09
CA ALA A 73 -11.18 3.25 34.15
C ALA A 73 -10.41 1.93 33.98
N SER A 74 -10.95 0.96 33.21
CA SER A 74 -10.27 -0.28 32.85
C SER A 74 -9.41 -0.17 31.59
N GLY A 75 -9.32 1.01 30.97
CA GLY A 75 -8.43 1.29 29.84
C GLY A 75 -9.13 1.64 28.52
N ARG A 76 -10.46 1.49 28.41
CA ARG A 76 -11.21 1.91 27.21
C ARG A 76 -11.56 3.40 27.30
N TYR A 77 -10.55 4.26 27.28
CA TYR A 77 -10.72 5.69 27.54
C TYR A 77 -11.71 6.38 26.57
N ARG A 78 -11.90 5.88 25.34
CA ARG A 78 -12.84 6.48 24.38
C ARG A 78 -14.29 6.43 24.84
N ASP A 79 -14.62 5.60 25.83
CA ASP A 79 -15.93 5.58 26.48
C ASP A 79 -16.23 6.88 27.25
N LEU A 80 -15.21 7.71 27.49
CA LEU A 80 -15.37 9.07 28.00
C LEU A 80 -16.14 9.99 27.05
N PHE A 81 -16.06 9.76 25.73
CA PHE A 81 -16.74 10.59 24.72
C PHE A 81 -18.27 10.40 24.76
N PRO A 82 -18.81 9.17 24.66
CA PRO A 82 -20.24 8.95 24.83
C PRO A 82 -20.72 9.22 26.27
N LEU A 83 -19.85 9.09 27.29
CA LEU A 83 -20.16 9.54 28.65
C LEU A 83 -20.42 11.04 28.72
N TRP A 84 -19.59 11.85 28.04
CA TRP A 84 -19.79 13.29 27.98
C TRP A 84 -21.10 13.66 27.29
N GLU A 85 -21.41 13.02 26.16
CA GLU A 85 -22.70 13.24 25.47
C GLU A 85 -23.88 12.84 26.35
N LEU A 86 -23.81 11.70 27.04
CA LEU A 86 -24.83 11.28 27.99
C LEU A 86 -25.00 12.29 29.13
N PHE A 87 -23.90 12.77 29.72
CA PHE A 87 -23.93 13.77 30.78
C PHE A 87 -24.52 15.11 30.31
N ARG A 88 -24.19 15.53 29.08
CA ARG A 88 -24.72 16.78 28.49
C ARG A 88 -26.24 16.72 28.32
N LEU A 89 -26.77 15.54 27.95
CA LEU A 89 -28.20 15.35 27.66
C LEU A 89 -29.01 14.93 28.90
N ARG A 90 -28.39 14.25 29.86
CA ARG A 90 -29.01 13.71 31.09
C ARG A 90 -28.18 14.04 32.34
N PRO A 91 -27.96 15.33 32.67
CA PRO A 91 -27.06 15.71 33.76
C PRO A 91 -27.53 15.21 35.12
N ASP A 92 -28.84 15.22 35.39
CA ASP A 92 -29.38 14.85 36.71
C ASP A 92 -29.22 13.35 37.00
N ASP A 93 -29.28 12.50 35.97
CA ASP A 93 -29.03 11.06 36.11
C ASP A 93 -27.53 10.74 36.27
N CYS A 94 -26.66 11.52 35.61
CA CYS A 94 -25.24 11.26 35.57
C CYS A 94 -24.46 11.86 36.75
N ARG A 95 -24.86 13.04 37.27
CA ARG A 95 -24.14 13.73 38.36
C ARG A 95 -23.88 12.87 39.59
N PRO A 96 -24.88 12.15 40.16
CA PRO A 96 -24.64 11.31 41.34
C PRO A 96 -23.60 10.22 41.06
N ILE A 97 -23.67 9.62 39.87
CA ILE A 97 -22.75 8.56 39.45
C ILE A 97 -21.31 9.07 39.36
N LEU A 98 -21.12 10.25 38.77
CA LEU A 98 -19.79 10.85 38.64
C LEU A 98 -19.22 11.29 40.00
N ALA A 99 -20.08 11.80 40.90
CA ALA A 99 -19.70 12.17 42.26
C ALA A 99 -19.25 10.95 43.10
N GLU A 100 -19.95 9.82 42.98
CA GLU A 100 -19.59 8.58 43.70
C GLU A 100 -18.34 7.91 43.14
N ARG A 101 -17.98 8.15 41.87
CA ARG A 101 -16.94 7.41 41.13
C ARG A 101 -15.70 8.24 40.79
N GLN A 102 -15.37 9.24 41.60
CA GLN A 102 -14.20 10.10 41.41
C GLN A 102 -12.90 9.33 41.15
N ARG A 103 -12.64 8.26 41.93
CA ARG A 103 -11.43 7.43 41.75
C ARG A 103 -11.38 6.74 40.38
N ALA A 104 -12.51 6.31 39.85
CA ALA A 104 -12.59 5.69 38.52
C ALA A 104 -12.41 6.73 37.41
N LEU A 105 -12.96 7.94 37.59
CA LEU A 105 -12.75 9.06 36.68
C LEU A 105 -11.27 9.47 36.61
N GLU A 106 -10.57 9.53 37.75
CA GLU A 106 -9.13 9.83 37.75
C GLU A 106 -8.33 8.71 37.04
N LYS A 107 -8.67 7.44 37.26
CA LYS A 107 -8.08 6.32 36.49
C LYS A 107 -8.31 6.47 34.99
N ALA A 108 -9.53 6.85 34.59
CA ALA A 108 -9.86 7.08 33.18
C ALA A 108 -9.08 8.26 32.59
N ARG A 109 -8.88 9.35 33.35
CA ARG A 109 -8.04 10.49 32.96
C ARG A 109 -6.58 10.06 32.76
N VAL A 110 -6.04 9.23 33.65
CA VAL A 110 -4.68 8.66 33.49
C VAL A 110 -4.60 7.75 32.26
N ALA A 111 -5.63 6.94 32.00
CA ALA A 111 -5.71 6.10 30.81
C ALA A 111 -5.74 6.94 29.52
N LEU A 112 -6.55 7.99 29.47
CA LEU A 112 -6.57 8.97 28.36
C LEU A 112 -5.18 9.56 28.13
N ARG A 113 -4.53 10.07 29.18
CA ARG A 113 -3.19 10.67 29.10
C ARG A 113 -2.15 9.68 28.56
N THR A 114 -2.19 8.44 29.04
CA THR A 114 -1.31 7.37 28.57
C THR A 114 -1.57 7.04 27.10
N ALA A 115 -2.84 6.93 26.71
CA ALA A 115 -3.22 6.64 25.32
C ALA A 115 -2.79 7.76 24.36
N VAL A 116 -2.97 9.03 24.74
CA VAL A 116 -2.52 10.19 23.95
C VAL A 116 -1.01 10.17 23.78
N ARG A 117 -0.25 9.94 24.86
CA ARG A 117 1.21 9.85 24.79
C ARG A 117 1.68 8.74 23.85
N LEU A 118 1.06 7.56 23.92
CA LEU A 118 1.37 6.45 23.02
C LEU A 118 0.95 6.75 21.57
N GLY A 119 -0.20 7.40 21.38
CA GLY A 119 -0.72 7.79 20.08
C GLY A 119 0.17 8.83 19.37
N ILE A 120 0.70 9.81 20.11
CA ILE A 120 1.68 10.78 19.58
C ILE A 120 2.92 10.07 19.04
N SER A 121 3.36 8.97 19.66
CA SER A 121 4.51 8.18 19.17
C SER A 121 4.15 7.18 18.05
N GLY A 122 2.89 6.74 17.99
CA GLY A 122 2.39 5.73 17.06
C GLY A 122 1.27 6.26 16.17
N HIS A 123 0.03 6.07 16.61
CA HIS A 123 -1.22 6.37 15.90
C HIS A 123 -1.66 7.85 16.02
N ALA A 124 -1.01 8.74 15.28
CA ALA A 124 -1.32 10.17 15.32
C ALA A 124 -2.71 10.51 14.78
N GLU A 125 -3.16 9.77 13.76
CA GLU A 125 -4.49 9.90 13.18
C GLU A 125 -5.59 9.76 14.24
N ARG A 126 -5.44 8.80 15.16
CA ARG A 126 -6.39 8.55 16.24
C ARG A 126 -6.41 9.70 17.25
N VAL A 127 -5.24 10.23 17.61
CA VAL A 127 -5.17 11.40 18.51
C VAL A 127 -5.74 12.64 17.82
N ALA A 128 -5.49 12.83 16.53
CA ALA A 128 -6.04 13.93 15.75
C ALA A 128 -7.58 13.86 15.63
N GLU A 129 -8.14 12.65 15.52
CA GLU A 129 -9.59 12.45 15.64
C GLU A 129 -10.09 12.80 17.04
N ASP A 130 -9.43 12.32 18.09
CA ASP A 130 -9.82 12.62 19.48
C ASP A 130 -9.80 14.14 19.74
N VAL A 131 -8.77 14.85 19.24
CA VAL A 131 -8.65 16.31 19.33
C VAL A 131 -9.79 17.02 18.59
N ALA A 132 -10.22 16.51 17.43
CA ALA A 132 -11.32 17.10 16.69
C ALA A 132 -12.68 16.89 17.40
N HIS A 133 -12.89 15.73 18.03
CA HIS A 133 -14.21 15.34 18.56
C HIS A 133 -14.41 15.61 20.05
N ALA A 134 -13.35 15.69 20.86
CA ALA A 134 -13.49 15.80 22.31
C ALA A 134 -14.26 17.08 22.68
N GLN A 135 -15.04 17.06 23.76
CA GLN A 135 -15.78 18.23 24.22
C GLN A 135 -15.73 18.36 25.75
N GLY A 136 -16.00 19.55 26.25
CA GLY A 136 -16.07 19.85 27.68
C GLY A 136 -14.88 19.33 28.48
N LEU A 137 -15.16 18.54 29.51
CA LEU A 137 -14.14 18.00 30.42
C LEU A 137 -13.14 17.08 29.70
N ILE A 138 -13.60 16.32 28.70
CA ILE A 138 -12.72 15.41 27.94
C ILE A 138 -11.74 16.22 27.10
N TRP A 139 -12.20 17.32 26.52
CA TRP A 139 -11.32 18.26 25.85
C TRP A 139 -10.30 18.87 26.82
N GLN A 140 -10.72 19.30 28.01
CA GLN A 140 -9.81 19.88 29.00
C GLN A 140 -8.67 18.91 29.35
N TRP A 141 -8.98 17.63 29.60
CA TRP A 141 -7.97 16.61 29.90
C TRP A 141 -7.10 16.25 28.70
N LEU A 142 -7.69 16.14 27.51
CA LEU A 142 -6.95 15.87 26.28
C LEU A 142 -5.98 17.01 25.95
N ARG A 143 -6.47 18.26 26.05
CA ARG A 143 -5.70 19.49 25.85
C ARG A 143 -4.49 19.54 26.77
N GLU A 144 -4.67 19.26 28.06
CA GLU A 144 -3.55 19.20 29.02
C GLU A 144 -2.49 18.18 28.60
N ALA A 145 -2.90 16.99 28.17
CA ALA A 145 -1.99 15.94 27.71
C ALA A 145 -1.24 16.33 26.43
N VAL A 146 -1.93 16.95 25.46
CA VAL A 146 -1.36 17.39 24.19
C VAL A 146 -0.42 18.60 24.39
N ILE A 147 -0.81 19.58 25.20
CA ILE A 147 0.02 20.76 25.50
C ILE A 147 1.30 20.37 26.24
N SER A 148 1.23 19.36 27.12
CA SER A 148 2.42 18.84 27.81
C SER A 148 3.44 18.18 26.86
N ALA A 149 3.07 17.96 25.60
CA ALA A 149 3.89 17.30 24.57
C ALA A 149 3.93 18.08 23.25
N LEU A 150 3.84 19.42 23.30
CA LEU A 150 3.82 20.28 22.09
C LEU A 150 4.98 20.02 21.11
N PRO A 151 6.24 19.82 21.55
CA PRO A 151 7.33 19.48 20.64
C PRO A 151 7.06 18.21 19.83
N GLN A 152 6.54 17.16 20.48
CA GLN A 152 6.21 15.91 19.81
C GLN A 152 4.97 16.04 18.92
N VAL A 153 3.99 16.85 19.33
CA VAL A 153 2.81 17.18 18.52
C VAL A 153 3.21 17.88 17.23
N GLY A 154 4.16 18.82 17.27
CA GLY A 154 4.66 19.49 16.06
C GLY A 154 5.32 18.54 15.05
N GLN A 155 5.89 17.43 15.53
CA GLN A 155 6.42 16.36 14.67
C GLN A 155 5.33 15.46 14.07
N ARG A 156 4.06 15.60 14.48
CA ARG A 156 2.92 14.81 14.00
C ARG A 156 1.89 15.73 13.32
N PRO A 157 2.00 15.99 12.01
CA PRO A 157 1.20 17.00 11.32
C PRO A 157 -0.31 16.78 11.42
N ALA A 158 -0.78 15.53 11.50
CA ALA A 158 -2.20 15.24 11.70
C ALA A 158 -2.71 15.81 13.04
N ILE A 159 -1.94 15.63 14.12
CA ILE A 159 -2.27 16.12 15.47
C ILE A 159 -2.12 17.64 15.52
N ALA A 160 -0.98 18.16 15.04
CA ALA A 160 -0.71 19.60 15.03
C ALA A 160 -1.81 20.36 14.26
N SER A 161 -2.22 19.84 13.10
CA SER A 161 -3.31 20.41 12.30
C SER A 161 -4.64 20.40 13.07
N ALA A 162 -5.05 19.26 13.63
CA ALA A 162 -6.29 19.16 14.40
C ALA A 162 -6.29 20.11 15.63
N LEU A 163 -5.14 20.24 16.29
CA LEU A 163 -4.97 21.15 17.43
C LEU A 163 -5.06 22.61 17.01
N LEU A 164 -4.35 23.02 15.95
CA LEU A 164 -4.35 24.40 15.46
C LEU A 164 -5.69 24.81 14.84
N GLN A 165 -6.44 23.88 14.25
CA GLN A 165 -7.82 24.15 13.82
C GLN A 165 -8.74 24.48 15.00
N ARG A 166 -8.47 23.87 16.15
CA ARG A 166 -9.27 24.05 17.36
C ARG A 166 -8.79 25.23 18.21
N GLU A 167 -7.49 25.46 18.28
CA GLU A 167 -6.84 26.57 18.99
C GLU A 167 -5.85 27.30 18.07
N PRO A 168 -6.34 28.19 17.18
CA PRO A 168 -5.50 28.85 16.17
C PRO A 168 -4.38 29.74 16.74
N GLY A 169 -4.54 30.21 17.98
CA GLY A 169 -3.56 31.05 18.67
C GLY A 169 -2.49 30.28 19.44
N LEU A 170 -2.52 28.94 19.42
CA LEU A 170 -1.54 28.12 20.12
C LEU A 170 -0.24 28.04 19.31
N ASP A 171 0.89 28.32 19.96
CA ASP A 171 2.21 28.19 19.35
C ASP A 171 2.67 26.72 19.38
N VAL A 172 2.45 26.01 18.27
CA VAL A 172 2.90 24.63 18.09
C VAL A 172 4.24 24.66 17.34
N PRO A 173 5.34 24.15 17.95
CA PRO A 173 6.66 24.18 17.31
C PRO A 173 6.73 23.16 16.16
N LEU A 174 6.43 23.61 14.94
CA LEU A 174 6.58 22.82 13.72
C LEU A 174 8.06 22.66 13.35
N PRO A 175 8.44 21.55 12.69
CA PRO A 175 9.82 21.39 12.22
C PRO A 175 10.14 22.44 11.15
N ALA A 176 11.30 23.08 11.27
CA ALA A 176 11.81 24.00 10.25
C ALA A 176 12.05 23.28 8.91
N GLU A 177 12.58 22.06 8.99
CA GLU A 177 12.80 21.17 7.86
C GLU A 177 12.06 19.85 8.10
N PRO A 178 10.87 19.64 7.50
CA PRO A 178 10.12 18.41 7.67
C PRO A 178 10.84 17.25 6.98
N ASP A 179 10.90 16.09 7.63
CA ASP A 179 11.42 14.86 7.04
C ASP A 179 10.39 14.17 6.12
N GLU A 180 10.79 13.09 5.46
CA GLU A 180 9.89 12.36 4.55
C GLU A 180 8.68 11.76 5.28
N ARG A 181 8.86 11.33 6.54
CA ARG A 181 7.78 10.77 7.35
C ARG A 181 6.73 11.82 7.68
N TRP A 182 7.17 13.02 8.08
CA TRP A 182 6.31 14.16 8.34
C TRP A 182 5.53 14.54 7.08
N LEU A 183 6.20 14.64 5.92
CA LEU A 183 5.55 15.00 4.66
C LEU A 183 4.51 13.96 4.23
N ALA A 184 4.82 12.66 4.37
CA ALA A 184 3.89 11.59 4.06
C ALA A 184 2.65 11.63 4.98
N GLU A 185 2.84 11.85 6.28
CA GLU A 185 1.73 11.97 7.23
C GLU A 185 0.89 13.23 6.95
N ALA A 186 1.51 14.36 6.64
CA ALA A 186 0.81 15.59 6.30
C ALA A 186 -0.01 15.44 5.02
N ALA A 187 0.57 14.81 3.98
CA ALA A 187 -0.13 14.51 2.74
C ALA A 187 -1.35 13.61 2.96
N ALA A 188 -1.21 12.53 3.74
CA ALA A 188 -2.33 11.65 4.09
C ALA A 188 -3.41 12.40 4.90
N ALA A 189 -3.00 13.22 5.87
CA ALA A 189 -3.93 14.03 6.65
C ALA A 189 -4.69 15.03 5.78
N ARG A 190 -4.02 15.64 4.78
CA ARG A 190 -4.62 16.61 3.86
C ARG A 190 -5.72 16.02 2.98
N GLN A 191 -5.59 14.75 2.61
CA GLN A 191 -6.59 14.05 1.80
C GLN A 191 -7.84 13.71 2.62
N ALA A 192 -7.65 13.40 3.90
CA ALA A 192 -8.76 13.13 4.80
C ALA A 192 -9.55 14.40 5.14
N ARG A 193 -8.85 15.54 5.28
CA ARG A 193 -9.43 16.82 5.69
C ARG A 193 -8.51 18.00 5.37
N PRO A 194 -9.04 19.24 5.23
CA PRO A 194 -8.20 20.43 5.17
C PRO A 194 -7.22 20.49 6.34
N LEU A 195 -6.00 21.00 6.12
CA LEU A 195 -5.02 21.21 7.19
C LEU A 195 -5.13 22.62 7.79
N ALA A 196 -4.62 22.79 9.00
CA ALA A 196 -4.39 24.13 9.57
C ALA A 196 -3.35 24.90 8.74
N ALA A 197 -3.53 26.21 8.60
CA ALA A 197 -2.72 27.04 7.72
C ALA A 197 -1.19 26.91 7.91
N PRO A 198 -0.63 26.85 9.15
CA PRO A 198 0.81 26.66 9.33
C PRO A 198 1.32 25.30 8.81
N VAL A 199 0.53 24.24 8.97
CA VAL A 199 0.88 22.89 8.49
C VAL A 199 0.73 22.81 6.97
N GLU A 200 -0.34 23.40 6.42
CA GLU A 200 -0.57 23.49 4.97
C GLU A 200 0.55 24.26 4.28
N ALA A 201 0.97 25.40 4.83
CA ALA A 201 2.05 26.21 4.27
C ALA A 201 3.37 25.43 4.24
N LEU A 202 3.69 24.69 5.32
CA LEU A 202 4.90 23.89 5.38
C LEU A 202 4.87 22.70 4.40
N LEU A 203 3.72 22.03 4.26
CA LEU A 203 3.51 20.98 3.26
C LEU A 203 3.62 21.54 1.84
N ALA A 204 2.96 22.66 1.54
CA ALA A 204 2.98 23.31 0.22
C ALA A 204 4.41 23.72 -0.19
N ALA A 205 5.20 24.26 0.74
CA ALA A 205 6.60 24.62 0.49
C ALA A 205 7.47 23.39 0.14
N ASN A 206 7.13 22.23 0.69
CA ASN A 206 7.89 20.99 0.56
C ASN A 206 7.19 19.93 -0.32
N ALA A 207 6.11 20.27 -1.03
CA ALA A 207 5.32 19.27 -1.77
C ALA A 207 6.12 18.57 -2.89
N HIS A 208 7.11 19.26 -3.47
CA HIS A 208 8.07 18.70 -4.42
C HIS A 208 8.93 17.55 -3.84
N ARG A 209 9.03 17.47 -2.50
CA ARG A 209 9.77 16.43 -1.77
C ARG A 209 8.96 15.16 -1.54
N LEU A 210 7.67 15.15 -1.82
CA LEU A 210 6.83 13.94 -1.73
C LEU A 210 7.33 12.85 -2.70
N PRO A 211 7.11 11.56 -2.40
CA PRO A 211 7.38 10.49 -3.37
C PRO A 211 6.46 10.65 -4.59
N ALA A 212 6.94 10.36 -5.79
CA ALA A 212 6.16 10.49 -7.03
C ALA A 212 5.25 9.26 -7.28
N THR A 213 4.23 9.11 -6.44
CA THR A 213 3.17 8.08 -6.58
C THR A 213 1.93 8.68 -7.22
N ILE A 214 1.03 7.86 -7.79
CA ILE A 214 -0.25 8.36 -8.37
C ILE A 214 -1.03 9.21 -7.35
N HIS A 215 -1.00 8.79 -6.08
CA HIS A 215 -1.76 9.42 -5.02
C HIS A 215 -1.23 10.80 -4.64
N THR A 216 0.09 10.93 -4.49
CA THR A 216 0.75 12.21 -4.20
C THR A 216 0.76 13.14 -5.40
N LEU A 217 0.86 12.60 -6.62
CA LEU A 217 0.68 13.35 -7.86
C LEU A 217 -0.73 13.93 -7.98
N SER A 218 -1.75 13.13 -7.65
CA SER A 218 -3.15 13.60 -7.65
C SER A 218 -3.38 14.67 -6.57
N LEU A 219 -2.83 14.48 -5.37
CA LEU A 219 -2.85 15.49 -4.31
C LEU A 219 -2.19 16.80 -4.75
N ALA A 220 -1.00 16.72 -5.36
CA ALA A 220 -0.27 17.90 -5.82
C ALA A 220 -1.00 18.59 -6.98
N PHE A 221 -1.60 17.84 -7.91
CA PHE A 221 -2.43 18.40 -8.97
C PHE A 221 -3.62 19.19 -8.42
N GLU A 222 -4.28 18.68 -7.38
CA GLU A 222 -5.47 19.32 -6.79
C GLU A 222 -5.14 20.52 -5.90
N HIS A 223 -4.05 20.47 -5.13
CA HIS A 223 -3.79 21.44 -4.07
C HIS A 223 -2.50 22.24 -4.22
N TYR A 224 -1.53 21.72 -4.98
CA TYR A 224 -0.20 22.32 -5.14
C TYR A 224 0.25 22.34 -6.62
N PRO A 225 -0.56 22.91 -7.54
CA PRO A 225 -0.30 22.80 -8.98
C PRO A 225 1.07 23.37 -9.37
N ASP A 226 1.53 24.43 -8.69
CA ASP A 226 2.83 25.06 -8.93
C ASP A 226 4.01 24.14 -8.58
N ARG A 227 3.80 23.11 -7.75
CA ARG A 227 4.83 22.14 -7.33
C ARG A 227 4.77 20.84 -8.13
N LEU A 228 3.69 20.61 -8.86
CA LEU A 228 3.50 19.39 -9.65
C LEU A 228 4.65 19.15 -10.65
N PRO A 229 5.17 20.15 -11.39
CA PRO A 229 6.24 19.90 -12.36
C PRO A 229 7.52 19.33 -11.71
N GLU A 230 7.92 19.87 -10.55
CA GLU A 230 9.09 19.38 -9.80
C GLU A 230 8.85 17.95 -9.28
N LEU A 231 7.63 17.64 -8.82
CA LEU A 231 7.26 16.30 -8.36
C LEU A 231 7.25 15.28 -9.51
N VAL A 232 6.74 15.65 -10.68
CA VAL A 232 6.74 14.83 -11.91
C VAL A 232 8.17 14.55 -12.38
N SER A 233 9.11 15.47 -12.15
CA SER A 233 10.55 15.26 -12.39
C SER A 233 11.20 14.19 -11.53
N ARG A 234 10.51 13.71 -10.49
CA ARG A 234 11.01 12.66 -9.59
C ARG A 234 10.41 11.29 -9.84
N ILE A 235 9.62 11.14 -10.92
CA ILE A 235 9.10 9.83 -11.31
C ILE A 235 10.27 8.89 -11.58
N ASP A 236 10.35 7.82 -10.80
CA ASP A 236 11.34 6.77 -11.02
C ASP A 236 10.99 5.98 -12.28
N LEU A 237 11.77 6.21 -13.33
CA LEU A 237 11.62 5.55 -14.63
C LEU A 237 11.85 4.03 -14.58
N SER A 238 12.53 3.54 -13.55
CA SER A 238 12.78 2.11 -13.33
C SER A 238 11.64 1.41 -12.56
N SER A 239 10.70 2.18 -12.00
CA SER A 239 9.58 1.65 -11.22
C SER A 239 8.73 0.66 -12.04
N PRO A 240 8.28 -0.47 -11.45
CA PRO A 240 7.33 -1.35 -12.11
C PRO A 240 5.99 -0.66 -12.41
N SER A 241 5.69 0.44 -11.72
CA SER A 241 4.45 1.22 -11.88
C SER A 241 4.60 2.39 -12.87
N VAL A 242 5.75 2.54 -13.53
CA VAL A 242 6.00 3.70 -14.40
C VAL A 242 4.99 3.84 -15.54
N GLY A 243 4.47 2.75 -16.10
CA GLY A 243 3.41 2.81 -17.11
C GLY A 243 2.14 3.49 -16.60
N ALA A 244 1.75 3.24 -15.34
CA ALA A 244 0.60 3.88 -14.72
C ALA A 244 0.89 5.36 -14.38
N LEU A 245 2.10 5.68 -13.93
CA LEU A 245 2.53 7.06 -13.68
C LEU A 245 2.57 7.89 -14.97
N MET A 246 3.03 7.31 -16.07
CA MET A 246 3.03 7.96 -17.39
C MET A 246 1.62 8.17 -17.93
N ALA A 247 0.74 7.17 -17.79
CA ALA A 247 -0.66 7.32 -18.17
C ALA A 247 -1.33 8.44 -17.38
N TRP A 248 -1.12 8.47 -16.06
CA TRP A 248 -1.60 9.55 -15.21
C TRP A 248 -1.06 10.91 -15.67
N ALA A 249 0.25 11.04 -15.92
CA ALA A 249 0.87 12.29 -16.34
C ALA A 249 0.32 12.80 -17.67
N ARG A 250 0.09 11.89 -18.63
CA ARG A 250 -0.55 12.21 -19.91
C ARG A 250 -1.97 12.73 -19.71
N ASP A 251 -2.77 12.04 -18.91
CA ASP A 251 -4.19 12.36 -18.70
C ASP A 251 -4.38 13.70 -17.96
N HIS A 252 -3.34 14.18 -17.26
CA HIS A 252 -3.33 15.45 -16.52
C HIS A 252 -2.48 16.55 -17.19
N GLY A 253 -2.09 16.38 -18.45
CA GLY A 253 -1.43 17.42 -19.24
C GLY A 253 0.04 17.71 -18.87
N VAL A 254 0.67 16.83 -18.09
CA VAL A 254 2.09 16.94 -17.68
C VAL A 254 2.97 15.82 -18.27
N GLY A 255 2.44 15.09 -19.26
CA GLY A 255 3.09 13.93 -19.89
C GLY A 255 4.40 14.28 -20.61
N ASP A 256 4.48 15.45 -21.25
CA ASP A 256 5.67 15.87 -22.01
C ASP A 256 6.93 15.90 -21.15
N ARG A 257 6.80 16.29 -19.88
CA ARG A 257 7.92 16.33 -18.93
C ARG A 257 8.45 14.94 -18.58
N VAL A 258 7.60 13.91 -18.60
CA VAL A 258 8.03 12.53 -18.38
C VAL A 258 8.65 11.95 -19.65
N VAL A 259 8.09 12.27 -20.82
CA VAL A 259 8.70 11.90 -22.11
C VAL A 259 10.08 12.53 -22.26
N GLU A 260 10.27 13.75 -21.78
CA GLU A 260 11.57 14.42 -21.79
C GLU A 260 12.59 13.72 -20.89
N GLN A 261 12.20 13.33 -19.67
CA GLN A 261 13.07 12.51 -18.80
C GLN A 261 13.44 11.17 -19.44
N VAL A 262 12.50 10.54 -20.15
CA VAL A 262 12.75 9.32 -20.91
C VAL A 262 13.76 9.60 -22.02
N ARG A 263 13.63 10.71 -22.75
CA ARG A 263 14.59 11.13 -23.78
C ARG A 263 15.98 11.35 -23.20
N GLU A 264 16.09 12.09 -22.10
CA GLU A 264 17.35 12.32 -21.37
C GLU A 264 17.97 11.00 -20.89
N SER A 265 17.17 10.07 -20.37
CA SER A 265 17.63 8.74 -19.94
C SER A 265 18.23 7.95 -21.11
N VAL A 266 17.59 8.00 -22.29
CA VAL A 266 18.12 7.36 -23.51
C VAL A 266 19.39 8.05 -23.98
N GLU A 267 19.47 9.38 -23.94
CA GLU A 267 20.67 10.15 -24.30
C GLU A 267 21.85 9.85 -23.38
N GLN A 268 21.63 9.83 -22.07
CA GLN A 268 22.64 9.46 -21.08
C GLN A 268 23.15 8.04 -21.30
N ALA A 269 22.26 7.08 -21.50
CA ALA A 269 22.63 5.69 -21.79
C ALA A 269 23.44 5.59 -23.10
N ALA A 270 23.05 6.34 -24.13
CA ALA A 270 23.76 6.38 -25.41
C ALA A 270 25.14 7.07 -25.31
N GLY A 271 25.31 8.00 -24.38
CA GLY A 271 26.59 8.62 -24.05
C GLY A 271 27.57 7.66 -23.35
N LEU A 272 27.06 6.71 -22.57
CA LEU A 272 27.87 5.64 -21.95
C LEU A 272 28.29 4.59 -22.98
N SER A 273 27.34 4.10 -23.78
CA SER A 273 27.62 3.24 -24.93
C SER A 273 26.43 3.21 -25.88
N ARG A 274 26.72 3.06 -27.18
CA ARG A 274 25.68 2.95 -28.20
C ARG A 274 24.72 1.77 -27.94
N ALA A 275 25.25 0.64 -27.46
CA ALA A 275 24.46 -0.54 -27.10
C ALA A 275 23.47 -0.26 -25.95
N GLN A 276 23.91 0.41 -24.88
CA GLN A 276 23.02 0.78 -23.77
C GLN A 276 21.94 1.77 -24.20
N GLY A 277 22.31 2.75 -25.03
CA GLY A 277 21.35 3.67 -25.64
C GLY A 277 20.28 2.94 -26.45
N ALA A 278 20.68 2.02 -27.33
CA ALA A 278 19.77 1.22 -28.14
C ALA A 278 18.85 0.34 -27.28
N ALA A 279 19.39 -0.32 -26.26
CA ALA A 279 18.60 -1.14 -25.33
C ALA A 279 17.57 -0.30 -24.56
N THR A 280 17.95 0.86 -24.03
CA THR A 280 17.07 1.76 -23.28
C THR A 280 15.97 2.32 -24.18
N TRP A 281 16.33 2.80 -25.39
CA TRP A 281 15.37 3.26 -26.39
C TRP A 281 14.35 2.18 -26.76
N TYR A 282 14.83 0.96 -27.02
CA TYR A 282 13.99 -0.17 -27.40
C TYR A 282 13.01 -0.56 -26.28
N GLN A 283 13.44 -0.54 -25.02
CA GLN A 283 12.54 -0.79 -23.87
C GLN A 283 11.36 0.19 -23.84
N TRP A 284 11.61 1.47 -24.12
CA TRP A 284 10.55 2.49 -24.17
C TRP A 284 9.64 2.35 -25.39
N GLN A 285 10.18 2.00 -26.55
CA GLN A 285 9.40 1.67 -27.74
C GLN A 285 8.45 0.49 -27.48
N GLN A 286 8.92 -0.56 -26.79
CA GLN A 286 8.07 -1.69 -26.41
C GLN A 286 6.93 -1.31 -25.47
N ARG A 287 7.10 -0.23 -24.70
CA ARG A 287 6.07 0.35 -23.83
C ARG A 287 5.14 1.33 -24.59
N GLY A 288 5.32 1.48 -25.90
CA GLY A 288 4.53 2.39 -26.75
C GLY A 288 4.94 3.86 -26.63
N VAL A 289 6.07 4.16 -25.99
CA VAL A 289 6.57 5.53 -25.82
C VAL A 289 7.45 5.86 -27.02
N LYS A 290 7.00 6.82 -27.83
CA LYS A 290 7.75 7.31 -28.99
C LYS A 290 8.83 8.29 -28.54
N VAL A 291 10.07 7.82 -28.46
CA VAL A 291 11.23 8.63 -28.12
C VAL A 291 12.03 8.92 -29.38
N GLN A 292 12.40 10.19 -29.58
CA GLN A 292 13.31 10.56 -30.67
C GLN A 292 14.67 9.90 -30.47
N LEU A 293 15.27 9.38 -31.54
CA LEU A 293 16.60 8.78 -31.48
C LEU A 293 17.65 9.87 -31.17
N PRO A 294 18.54 9.68 -30.18
CA PRO A 294 19.73 10.51 -30.00
C PRO A 294 20.65 10.48 -31.21
N ALA A 295 21.46 11.53 -31.37
CA ALA A 295 22.41 11.64 -32.49
C ALA A 295 23.37 10.43 -32.59
N SER A 296 23.84 9.89 -31.46
CA SER A 296 24.71 8.70 -31.42
C SER A 296 24.03 7.42 -31.93
N LEU A 297 22.71 7.30 -31.82
CA LEU A 297 21.96 6.18 -32.38
C LEU A 297 21.64 6.37 -33.87
N ARG A 298 21.66 7.60 -34.38
CA ARG A 298 21.39 7.94 -35.80
C ARG A 298 22.57 7.64 -36.75
N ALA A 299 23.72 7.20 -36.25
CA ALA A 299 24.86 6.86 -37.12
C ALA A 299 24.49 5.74 -38.10
N SER A 300 24.82 5.91 -39.39
CA SER A 300 24.47 5.01 -40.49
C SER A 300 25.29 3.71 -40.55
N ASN A 301 25.74 3.20 -39.40
CA ASN A 301 26.51 1.95 -39.26
C ASN A 301 26.03 1.16 -38.04
N LEU A 302 26.55 -0.05 -37.80
CA LEU A 302 26.23 -0.87 -36.62
C LEU A 302 27.38 -0.93 -35.59
N ASP A 303 28.34 -0.01 -35.67
CA ASP A 303 29.51 -0.02 -34.80
C ASP A 303 29.10 0.06 -33.32
N GLY A 304 29.68 -0.83 -32.51
CA GLY A 304 29.38 -0.93 -31.08
C GLY A 304 28.02 -1.56 -30.74
N LEU A 305 27.30 -2.12 -31.72
CA LEU A 305 26.04 -2.83 -31.53
C LEU A 305 26.18 -4.33 -31.79
N ASP A 306 25.50 -5.13 -30.98
CA ASP A 306 25.40 -6.58 -31.18
C ASP A 306 24.21 -6.89 -32.10
N ALA A 307 24.51 -7.29 -33.34
CA ALA A 307 23.52 -7.61 -34.36
C ALA A 307 22.59 -8.78 -33.99
N SER A 308 22.95 -9.60 -33.01
CA SER A 308 22.10 -10.69 -32.50
C SER A 308 20.98 -10.20 -31.56
N ARG A 309 20.96 -8.92 -31.22
CA ARG A 309 20.01 -8.31 -30.28
C ARG A 309 18.78 -7.71 -30.99
N PRO A 310 17.58 -7.82 -30.38
CA PRO A 310 16.37 -7.23 -30.94
C PRO A 310 16.40 -5.70 -31.01
N GLU A 311 17.01 -5.04 -30.03
CA GLU A 311 17.17 -3.59 -30.03
C GLU A 311 17.98 -3.10 -31.24
N THR A 312 19.04 -3.82 -31.62
CA THR A 312 19.87 -3.51 -32.80
C THR A 312 19.09 -3.69 -34.09
N ALA A 313 18.34 -4.79 -34.23
CA ALA A 313 17.53 -5.05 -35.41
C ALA A 313 16.44 -3.98 -35.61
N THR A 314 15.78 -3.58 -34.53
CA THR A 314 14.74 -2.54 -34.55
C THR A 314 15.35 -1.19 -34.91
N LEU A 315 16.52 -0.86 -34.33
CA LEU A 315 17.25 0.36 -34.69
C LEU A 315 17.67 0.35 -36.16
N ALA A 316 18.20 -0.76 -36.67
CA ALA A 316 18.61 -0.89 -38.07
C ALA A 316 17.43 -0.67 -39.04
N ALA A 317 16.24 -1.20 -38.71
CA ALA A 317 15.03 -0.97 -39.50
C ALA A 317 14.64 0.51 -39.56
N VAL A 318 14.75 1.24 -38.44
CA VAL A 318 14.51 2.69 -38.42
C VAL A 318 15.56 3.42 -39.26
N LEU A 319 16.84 3.09 -39.11
CA LEU A 319 17.92 3.73 -39.86
C LEU A 319 17.80 3.50 -41.38
N ILE A 320 17.43 2.29 -41.81
CA ILE A 320 17.19 1.96 -43.23
C ILE A 320 15.99 2.72 -43.77
N ALA A 321 14.89 2.82 -43.00
CA ALA A 321 13.74 3.64 -43.37
C ALA A 321 14.12 5.12 -43.54
N ASP A 322 15.08 5.59 -42.75
CA ASP A 322 15.67 6.94 -42.86
C ASP A 322 16.78 7.06 -43.93
N GLY A 323 17.05 6.00 -44.70
CA GLY A 323 17.98 6.00 -45.84
C GLY A 323 19.42 5.55 -45.54
N ALA A 324 19.69 4.96 -44.37
CA ALA A 324 21.01 4.42 -44.07
C ALA A 324 21.34 3.18 -44.94
N PRO A 325 22.53 3.11 -45.58
CA PRO A 325 22.91 2.00 -46.45
C PRO A 325 23.46 0.81 -45.64
N LEU A 326 22.64 0.20 -44.79
CA LEU A 326 23.02 -0.94 -43.97
C LEU A 326 22.84 -2.27 -44.72
N ASP A 327 23.92 -3.02 -44.92
CA ASP A 327 23.87 -4.38 -45.48
C ASP A 327 23.57 -5.43 -44.41
N MET A 328 22.27 -5.61 -44.14
CA MET A 328 21.79 -6.57 -43.14
C MET A 328 21.97 -8.02 -43.61
N GLN A 329 21.91 -8.27 -44.92
CA GLN A 329 22.12 -9.60 -45.48
C GLN A 329 23.59 -10.03 -45.37
N GLY A 330 24.52 -9.14 -45.72
CA GLY A 330 25.96 -9.37 -45.51
C GLY A 330 26.27 -9.60 -44.05
N THR A 331 25.71 -8.79 -43.15
CA THR A 331 25.91 -8.93 -41.70
C THR A 331 25.52 -10.33 -41.18
N VAL A 332 24.36 -10.86 -41.58
CA VAL A 332 23.93 -12.20 -41.14
C VAL A 332 24.73 -13.34 -41.79
N ASN A 333 25.12 -13.20 -43.06
CA ASN A 333 25.97 -14.18 -43.76
C ASN A 333 27.37 -14.29 -43.12
N ASP A 334 27.94 -13.14 -42.77
CA ASP A 334 29.20 -13.02 -42.07
C ASP A 334 29.17 -13.66 -40.68
N LEU A 335 28.10 -13.41 -39.91
CA LEU A 335 27.88 -14.06 -38.63
C LEU A 335 27.72 -15.57 -38.80
N ALA A 336 27.00 -16.03 -39.83
CA ALA A 336 26.77 -17.45 -40.05
C ALA A 336 28.08 -18.22 -40.32
N THR A 337 29.07 -17.55 -40.93
CA THR A 337 30.41 -18.10 -41.14
C THR A 337 31.23 -18.16 -39.85
N ARG A 338 31.05 -17.20 -38.94
CA ARG A 338 31.86 -17.04 -37.72
C ARG A 338 31.28 -17.73 -36.49
N ASN A 339 29.98 -17.61 -36.28
CA ASN A 339 29.25 -18.14 -35.14
C ASN A 339 27.78 -18.39 -35.48
N ARG A 340 27.47 -19.66 -35.74
CA ARG A 340 26.12 -20.11 -36.10
C ARG A 340 25.04 -19.64 -35.12
N GLN A 341 25.23 -19.76 -33.80
CA GLN A 341 24.20 -19.42 -32.82
C GLN A 341 23.87 -17.92 -32.81
N LEU A 342 24.87 -17.06 -32.98
CA LEU A 342 24.65 -15.61 -33.09
C LEU A 342 23.98 -15.24 -34.41
N ALA A 343 24.31 -15.93 -35.50
CA ALA A 343 23.67 -15.75 -36.79
C ALA A 343 22.18 -16.12 -36.76
N GLU A 344 21.82 -17.22 -36.09
CA GLU A 344 20.43 -17.64 -35.89
C GLU A 344 19.64 -16.55 -35.14
N LYS A 345 20.21 -16.00 -34.05
CA LYS A 345 19.60 -14.90 -33.28
C LYS A 345 19.49 -13.58 -34.07
N ALA A 346 20.51 -13.25 -34.86
CA ALA A 346 20.53 -12.05 -35.69
C ALA A 346 19.49 -12.13 -36.81
N TYR A 347 19.45 -13.25 -37.54
CA TYR A 347 18.42 -13.54 -38.55
C TYR A 347 17.01 -13.38 -37.96
N GLU A 348 16.76 -14.00 -36.80
CA GLU A 348 15.47 -13.91 -36.11
C GLU A 348 15.11 -12.46 -35.76
N ALA A 349 16.07 -11.73 -35.16
CA ALA A 349 15.87 -10.33 -34.79
C ALA A 349 15.54 -9.47 -36.02
N PHE A 350 16.23 -9.67 -37.14
CA PHE A 350 16.03 -8.92 -38.37
C PHE A 350 14.67 -9.18 -39.02
N VAL A 351 14.32 -10.46 -39.20
CA VAL A 351 13.01 -10.86 -39.73
C VAL A 351 11.88 -10.30 -38.85
N CYS A 352 12.07 -10.34 -37.52
CA CYS A 352 11.12 -9.80 -36.56
C CYS A 352 10.96 -8.27 -36.65
N ALA A 353 12.08 -7.55 -36.86
CA ALA A 353 12.11 -6.10 -36.98
C ALA A 353 11.57 -5.57 -38.32
N GLY A 354 11.26 -6.42 -39.28
CA GLY A 354 10.74 -5.97 -40.58
C GLY A 354 11.74 -6.04 -41.72
N LEU A 355 12.99 -6.40 -41.45
CA LEU A 355 14.08 -6.32 -42.42
C LEU A 355 13.97 -7.42 -43.48
N ASP A 356 14.30 -7.05 -44.72
CA ASP A 356 14.31 -7.98 -45.85
C ASP A 356 15.64 -8.75 -45.87
N VAL A 357 15.65 -9.91 -45.21
CA VAL A 357 16.79 -10.82 -45.14
C VAL A 357 16.35 -12.25 -45.42
N SER A 358 17.15 -12.95 -46.21
CA SER A 358 17.01 -14.37 -46.51
C SER A 358 17.81 -15.21 -45.53
N LEU A 359 17.33 -16.43 -45.27
CA LEU A 359 18.03 -17.39 -44.42
C LEU A 359 19.39 -17.76 -45.08
N PRO A 360 20.54 -17.59 -44.39
CA PRO A 360 21.82 -18.03 -44.93
C PRO A 360 21.84 -19.53 -45.22
N ALA A 361 22.39 -19.95 -46.35
CA ALA A 361 22.47 -21.35 -46.75
C ALA A 361 23.17 -22.25 -45.71
N THR A 362 24.13 -21.70 -44.97
CA THR A 362 24.83 -22.39 -43.86
C THR A 362 23.92 -22.72 -42.66
N LEU A 363 22.73 -22.12 -42.58
CA LEU A 363 21.73 -22.37 -41.55
C LEU A 363 20.57 -23.28 -42.02
N GLU A 364 20.42 -23.53 -43.32
CA GLU A 364 19.31 -24.31 -43.90
C GLU A 364 19.28 -25.77 -43.43
N SER A 365 20.44 -26.38 -43.19
CA SER A 365 20.55 -27.78 -42.77
C SER A 365 20.43 -27.96 -41.24
N ASN A 366 19.84 -27.01 -40.51
CA ASN A 366 19.72 -27.08 -39.07
C ASN A 366 18.56 -28.00 -38.63
N PRO A 367 18.82 -29.14 -37.94
CA PRO A 367 17.79 -30.09 -37.52
C PRO A 367 16.81 -29.55 -36.45
N LEU A 368 17.10 -28.39 -35.84
CA LEU A 368 16.20 -27.69 -34.90
C LEU A 368 15.18 -26.78 -35.61
N VAL A 369 15.36 -26.52 -36.91
CA VAL A 369 14.47 -25.68 -37.73
C VAL A 369 13.42 -26.58 -38.37
N LYS A 370 12.37 -26.93 -37.61
CA LYS A 370 11.21 -27.70 -38.11
C LYS A 370 10.04 -26.77 -38.43
N GLU A 371 9.22 -27.11 -39.42
CA GLU A 371 7.91 -26.49 -39.60
C GLU A 371 7.09 -26.63 -38.31
N GLY A 372 6.48 -25.52 -37.85
CA GLY A 372 5.77 -25.46 -36.57
C GLY A 372 6.53 -24.75 -35.44
N THR A 373 7.84 -24.53 -35.56
CA THR A 373 8.62 -23.70 -34.62
C THR A 373 8.79 -22.27 -35.11
N ARG A 374 7.86 -21.77 -35.95
CA ARG A 374 7.86 -20.41 -36.49
C ARG A 374 6.68 -19.61 -35.95
N CYS A 375 6.90 -18.31 -35.73
CA CYS A 375 5.87 -17.35 -35.40
C CYS A 375 4.92 -17.24 -36.59
N SER A 376 3.63 -17.45 -36.37
CA SER A 376 2.61 -17.39 -37.43
C SER A 376 2.51 -16.03 -38.13
N TYR A 377 3.01 -14.96 -37.50
CA TYR A 377 2.90 -13.59 -38.02
C TYR A 377 4.16 -13.12 -38.76
N CYS A 378 5.35 -13.35 -38.20
CA CYS A 378 6.59 -12.86 -38.79
C CYS A 378 7.55 -13.96 -39.23
N GLN A 379 7.19 -15.24 -39.08
CA GLN A 379 7.99 -16.41 -39.49
C GLN A 379 9.33 -16.58 -38.75
N SER A 380 9.59 -15.81 -37.69
CA SER A 380 10.76 -15.99 -36.80
C SER A 380 10.67 -17.27 -35.98
N TRP A 381 11.79 -17.85 -35.55
CA TRP A 381 11.79 -19.12 -34.82
C TRP A 381 11.38 -18.99 -33.34
N THR A 382 10.32 -19.67 -32.92
CA THR A 382 9.74 -19.63 -31.56
C THR A 382 10.53 -20.41 -30.52
N TYR A 383 11.41 -21.35 -30.90
CA TYR A 383 12.26 -22.07 -29.93
C TYR A 383 13.41 -21.21 -29.39
N VAL A 384 13.84 -20.20 -30.14
CA VAL A 384 14.87 -19.23 -29.71
C VAL A 384 14.26 -18.18 -28.78
N ARG A 385 12.97 -17.86 -28.96
CA ARG A 385 12.20 -16.94 -28.11
C ARG A 385 10.80 -17.49 -27.81
N ALA A 386 10.69 -18.29 -26.77
CA ALA A 386 9.40 -18.83 -26.32
C ALA A 386 8.39 -17.69 -26.05
N GLY A 387 7.18 -17.82 -26.60
CA GLY A 387 6.11 -16.84 -26.44
C GLY A 387 6.25 -15.58 -27.30
N HIS A 388 7.11 -15.59 -28.33
CA HIS A 388 7.26 -14.46 -29.26
C HIS A 388 5.96 -14.21 -30.06
N GLU A 389 5.25 -15.26 -30.48
CA GLU A 389 4.01 -15.17 -31.24
C GLU A 389 2.93 -14.33 -30.53
N ARG A 390 2.95 -14.27 -29.19
CA ARG A 390 2.02 -13.45 -28.42
C ARG A 390 2.31 -11.95 -28.50
N ARG A 391 3.59 -11.58 -28.68
CA ARG A 391 4.13 -10.22 -28.64
C ARG A 391 4.65 -9.73 -29.99
N CYS A 392 4.38 -10.48 -31.07
CA CYS A 392 4.90 -10.17 -32.39
C CYS A 392 4.34 -8.82 -32.89
N PRO A 393 5.17 -7.88 -33.34
CA PRO A 393 4.69 -6.58 -33.85
C PRO A 393 3.90 -6.71 -35.15
N ARG A 394 4.07 -7.81 -35.89
CA ARG A 394 3.25 -8.15 -37.08
C ARG A 394 1.93 -8.84 -36.73
N ARG A 395 1.66 -9.12 -35.45
CA ARG A 395 0.38 -9.66 -35.02
C ARG A 395 -0.70 -8.59 -35.22
N PRO A 396 -1.79 -8.87 -35.95
CA PRO A 396 -2.89 -7.93 -36.06
C PRO A 396 -3.45 -7.63 -34.67
N PRO A 397 -3.79 -6.36 -34.36
CA PRO A 397 -4.40 -6.01 -33.08
C PRO A 397 -5.65 -6.86 -32.88
N ALA A 398 -5.82 -7.42 -31.68
CA ALA A 398 -7.00 -8.19 -31.37
C ALA A 398 -8.25 -7.32 -31.62
N PRO A 399 -9.30 -7.83 -32.29
CA PRO A 399 -10.51 -7.06 -32.48
C PRO A 399 -11.04 -6.62 -31.12
N VAL A 400 -11.24 -5.30 -30.97
CA VAL A 400 -11.85 -4.72 -29.77
C VAL A 400 -13.31 -5.16 -29.77
N GLY A 401 -13.63 -6.18 -28.98
CA GLY A 401 -15.01 -6.64 -28.79
C GLY A 401 -15.23 -8.12 -29.06
N THR A 402 -14.73 -8.97 -28.16
CA THR A 402 -15.55 -10.02 -27.55
C THR A 402 -14.78 -10.50 -26.33
N THR A 403 -15.33 -10.27 -25.15
CA THR A 403 -14.94 -11.00 -23.95
C THR A 403 -14.92 -12.48 -24.31
N PRO A 404 -13.81 -13.22 -24.16
CA PRO A 404 -13.86 -14.65 -24.35
C PRO A 404 -14.85 -15.19 -23.31
N GLN A 405 -15.99 -15.69 -23.79
CA GLN A 405 -16.83 -16.58 -22.99
C GLN A 405 -15.90 -17.69 -22.47
N PRO A 406 -15.91 -18.01 -21.16
CA PRO A 406 -15.20 -19.17 -20.66
C PRO A 406 -15.65 -20.37 -21.49
N GLN A 407 -14.72 -20.99 -22.22
CA GLN A 407 -14.98 -22.32 -22.74
C GLN A 407 -15.22 -23.21 -21.53
N PRO A 408 -16.31 -24.00 -21.49
CA PRO A 408 -16.48 -25.00 -20.45
C PRO A 408 -15.28 -25.93 -20.52
N GLU A 409 -14.60 -26.10 -19.38
CA GLU A 409 -13.49 -27.02 -19.22
C GLU A 409 -13.90 -28.42 -19.73
N PRO A 410 -13.01 -29.14 -20.43
CA PRO A 410 -13.26 -30.54 -20.73
C PRO A 410 -13.38 -31.29 -19.40
N ALA A 411 -14.51 -31.98 -19.22
CA ALA A 411 -14.81 -32.77 -18.04
C ALA A 411 -13.64 -33.70 -17.71
N THR A 412 -13.12 -33.57 -16.49
CA THR A 412 -12.20 -34.54 -15.91
C THR A 412 -12.91 -35.89 -15.88
N PRO A 413 -12.35 -36.97 -16.48
CA PRO A 413 -12.96 -38.28 -16.39
C PRO A 413 -13.01 -38.73 -14.92
N GLU A 414 -14.19 -39.17 -14.48
CA GLU A 414 -14.42 -39.73 -13.15
C GLU A 414 -13.43 -40.88 -12.87
N PRO A 415 -12.81 -40.92 -11.68
CA PRO A 415 -12.02 -42.08 -11.27
C PRO A 415 -12.94 -43.28 -11.06
N GLN A 416 -12.69 -44.36 -11.80
CA GLN A 416 -13.32 -45.66 -11.57
C GLN A 416 -12.92 -46.20 -10.19
N PRO A 417 -13.83 -46.85 -9.44
CA PRO A 417 -13.53 -47.43 -8.15
C PRO A 417 -12.76 -48.75 -8.31
N GLU A 418 -11.56 -48.83 -7.76
CA GLU A 418 -10.86 -50.10 -7.53
C GLU A 418 -11.40 -50.82 -6.26
N PRO A 419 -11.42 -52.16 -6.25
CA PRO A 419 -12.11 -52.96 -5.23
C PRO A 419 -11.31 -53.12 -3.94
N ALA A 420 -12.04 -53.39 -2.86
CA ALA A 420 -11.60 -53.46 -1.47
C ALA A 420 -10.81 -54.73 -1.08
N ALA A 421 -9.87 -54.57 -0.12
CA ALA A 421 -9.44 -55.46 0.98
C ALA A 421 -7.92 -55.30 1.21
N ALA A 422 -7.31 -55.28 2.40
CA ALA A 422 -7.70 -55.29 3.82
C ALA A 422 -6.43 -54.84 4.61
N GLU A 423 -6.56 -53.93 5.59
CA GLU A 423 -6.26 -54.16 7.02
C GLU A 423 -4.85 -53.74 7.49
N ALA A 424 -4.77 -52.73 8.38
CA ALA A 424 -4.13 -52.78 9.71
C ALA A 424 -3.62 -51.40 10.23
N ALA A 425 -4.20 -51.00 11.36
CA ALA A 425 -3.66 -50.31 12.55
C ALA A 425 -3.00 -48.91 12.47
N SER A 426 -3.66 -47.94 13.13
CA SER A 426 -3.07 -46.69 13.68
C SER A 426 -2.25 -46.96 14.95
N PRO A 427 -1.36 -46.04 15.37
CA PRO A 427 -1.76 -45.09 16.43
C PRO A 427 -1.17 -43.67 16.35
N GLU A 428 -1.69 -42.84 17.26
CA GLU A 428 -1.62 -41.39 17.49
C GLU A 428 -0.22 -40.74 17.68
N PRO A 429 -0.12 -39.39 17.55
CA PRO A 429 1.11 -38.62 17.79
C PRO A 429 1.26 -38.14 19.25
N ALA A 430 2.50 -38.18 19.76
CA ALA A 430 2.88 -37.74 21.09
C ALA A 430 3.45 -36.29 21.14
N THR A 431 3.13 -35.62 22.24
CA THR A 431 3.56 -34.29 22.72
C THR A 431 5.08 -34.20 22.98
N PRO A 432 5.74 -33.04 22.80
CA PRO A 432 7.14 -32.85 23.22
C PRO A 432 7.27 -32.10 24.56
N GLU A 433 8.22 -32.55 25.39
CA GLU A 433 8.71 -31.94 26.64
C GLU A 433 10.26 -31.72 26.56
N PRO A 434 10.90 -30.99 27.51
CA PRO A 434 11.87 -29.93 27.22
C PRO A 434 13.35 -30.33 27.38
N GLN A 435 14.27 -29.49 26.87
CA GLN A 435 15.73 -29.66 26.98
C GLN A 435 16.33 -28.88 28.17
N PRO A 436 17.41 -29.39 28.82
CA PRO A 436 18.04 -28.79 30.00
C PRO A 436 19.31 -27.97 29.69
N GLU A 437 19.63 -27.03 30.61
CA GLU A 437 20.92 -26.34 30.73
C GLU A 437 22.06 -27.27 31.21
N PRO A 438 23.33 -26.90 31.00
CA PRO A 438 24.44 -27.38 31.83
C PRO A 438 25.12 -26.25 32.63
N ALA A 439 25.48 -26.59 33.87
CA ALA A 439 26.20 -25.79 34.85
C ALA A 439 27.73 -25.89 34.73
N ALA A 440 28.42 -24.94 35.36
CA ALA A 440 29.87 -24.77 35.45
C ALA A 440 30.59 -25.79 36.37
N ALA A 441 31.88 -26.02 36.09
CA ALA A 441 32.89 -26.41 37.09
C ALA A 441 34.31 -25.98 36.65
N GLU A 442 35.05 -25.40 37.60
CA GLU A 442 36.43 -24.89 37.56
C GLU A 442 37.51 -26.01 37.62
N ALA A 443 38.75 -25.72 37.18
CA ALA A 443 39.96 -25.66 38.04
C ALA A 443 41.30 -25.54 37.28
N ALA A 444 42.13 -24.59 37.73
CA ALA A 444 43.62 -24.61 37.91
C ALA A 444 44.53 -24.84 36.67
N GLU A 445 45.71 -24.26 36.46
CA GLU A 445 46.69 -23.45 37.23
C GLU A 445 47.82 -23.03 36.25
N GLY A 446 48.61 -21.98 36.53
CA GLY A 446 49.98 -21.88 35.98
C GLY A 446 50.50 -20.52 35.49
N GLU A 447 50.86 -19.65 36.45
CA GLU A 447 52.01 -18.72 36.53
C GLU A 447 52.69 -18.11 35.28
N GLY A 448 52.96 -16.79 35.34
CA GLY A 448 54.05 -16.19 34.53
C GLY A 448 54.18 -14.66 34.42
N ARG A 449 54.63 -14.00 35.50
CA ARG A 449 55.53 -12.80 35.53
C ARG A 449 55.10 -11.41 34.98
N SER A 450 55.01 -10.51 35.96
CA SER A 450 55.81 -9.27 36.15
C SER A 450 55.61 -8.02 35.28
N ALA A 451 55.14 -6.99 36.00
CA ALA A 451 55.78 -5.68 36.24
C ALA A 451 55.74 -4.58 35.15
N GLY A 452 55.07 -3.48 35.53
CA GLY A 452 55.67 -2.14 35.58
C GLY A 452 55.53 -1.26 34.35
N GLN A 453 54.76 -0.18 34.45
CA GLN A 453 55.31 1.16 34.74
C GLN A 453 54.22 2.23 34.63
N GLU A 454 54.13 3.04 35.68
CA GLU A 454 53.54 4.38 35.65
C GLU A 454 54.36 5.31 34.75
N GLN A 455 53.67 6.14 33.98
CA GLN A 455 53.90 7.59 33.89
C GLN A 455 52.61 8.27 33.44
#